data_AF-A0A8B4BSC5-F1
#
_entry.id   AF-A0A8B4BSC5-F1
#
_cell.length_a   1.000
_cell.length_b   1.000
_cell.length_c   1.000
_cell.angle_alpha   90.00
_cell.angle_beta   90.00
_cell.angle_gamma   90.00
#
_symmetry.space_group_name_H-M   'P 1'
#
loop_
_entity.id
_entity.type
_entity.pdbx_description
1 polymer ?
#
loop_
_entity_poly.entity_id
_entity_poly.type
_entity_poly.pdbx_seq_one_letter_code
_entity_poly.pdbx_strand_id
1 'polypeptide(L)' 'MENKVWHAVYTDEIPKEIEVLDIPLYQILATAAEKYPDRTALSFYGRKTAYAELYKASLAFASSLQ' A
#
# COMPACT_ATOMS: atom_id res chain seq x y z
N MET A 1 -13.07 16.19 -22.00
CA MET A 1 -11.85 15.57 -21.41
C MET A 1 -11.15 16.65 -20.63
N GLU A 2 -10.86 16.40 -19.36
CA GLU A 2 -10.30 17.38 -18.43
C GLU A 2 -8.86 17.74 -18.84
N ASN A 3 -8.56 19.03 -19.01
CA ASN A 3 -7.26 19.48 -19.49
C ASN A 3 -6.28 19.60 -18.31
N LYS A 4 -5.59 18.50 -18.02
CA LYS A 4 -4.59 18.39 -16.96
C LYS A 4 -3.27 19.02 -17.41
N VAL A 5 -3.00 20.26 -16.99
CA VAL A 5 -1.82 21.06 -17.41
C VAL A 5 -0.47 20.38 -17.16
N TRP A 6 -0.40 19.48 -16.17
CA TRP A 6 0.82 18.73 -15.87
C TRP A 6 1.14 17.64 -16.91
N HIS A 7 0.23 17.27 -17.81
CA HIS A 7 0.55 16.35 -18.89
C HIS A 7 1.52 16.95 -19.91
N ALA A 8 1.68 18.28 -19.96
CA ALA A 8 2.61 18.95 -20.87
C ALA A 8 4.08 18.68 -20.55
N VAL A 9 4.38 18.24 -19.32
CA VAL A 9 5.75 17.90 -18.88
C VAL A 9 6.02 16.40 -18.89
N TYR A 10 5.03 15.57 -19.23
CA TYR A 10 5.20 14.11 -19.32
C TYR A 10 5.77 13.76 -20.69
N THR A 11 6.79 12.91 -20.72
CA THR A 11 7.24 12.29 -21.98
C THR A 11 6.19 11.30 -22.48
N ASP A 12 6.22 10.98 -23.77
CA ASP A 12 5.26 10.04 -24.39
C ASP A 12 5.33 8.62 -23.78
N GLU A 13 6.45 8.29 -23.12
CA GLU A 13 6.65 7.03 -22.42
C GLU A 13 5.89 6.95 -21.09
N ILE A 14 5.43 8.08 -20.54
CA ILE A 14 4.71 8.13 -19.26
C ILE A 14 3.20 8.11 -19.52
N PRO A 15 2.48 7.07 -19.06
CA PRO A 15 1.02 7.05 -19.13
C PRO A 15 0.41 8.25 -18.42
N LYS A 16 -0.55 8.89 -19.09
CA LYS A 16 -1.30 10.05 -18.55
C LYS A 16 -2.35 9.65 -17.51
N GLU A 17 -2.68 8.36 -17.46
CA GLU A 17 -3.61 7.78 -16.52
C GLU A 17 -3.04 6.47 -15.98
N ILE A 18 -3.38 6.17 -14.73
CA ILE A 18 -3.09 4.89 -14.09
C ILE A 18 -4.40 4.24 -13.72
N GLU A 19 -4.49 2.93 -13.91
CA GLU A 19 -5.59 2.16 -13.37
C GLU A 19 -5.40 2.04 -11.86
N VAL A 20 -6.39 2.54 -11.10
CA VAL A 20 -6.43 2.38 -9.66
C VAL A 20 -7.25 1.14 -9.36
N LEU A 21 -6.69 0.24 -8.55
CA LEU A 21 -7.40 -0.96 -8.11
C LEU A 21 -8.65 -0.57 -7.31
N ASP A 22 -9.79 -1.18 -7.65
CA ASP A 22 -11.05 -1.01 -6.92
C ASP A 22 -11.07 -1.91 -5.67
N ILE A 23 -10.15 -1.63 -4.75
CA ILE A 23 -10.04 -2.31 -3.45
C ILE A 23 -9.78 -1.29 -2.34
N PRO A 24 -10.29 -1.53 -1.12
CA PRO A 24 -9.94 -0.68 0.00
C PRO A 24 -8.44 -0.78 0.33
N LEU A 25 -7.84 0.35 0.71
CA LEU A 25 -6.40 0.47 0.92
C LEU A 25 -5.81 -0.58 1.88
N TYR A 26 -6.55 -0.93 2.95
CA TYR A 26 -6.10 -1.93 3.93
C TYR A 26 -5.92 -3.32 3.32
N GLN A 27 -6.62 -3.63 2.22
CA GLN A 27 -6.56 -4.93 1.56
C GLN A 27 -5.18 -5.18 0.94
N ILE A 28 -4.44 -4.13 0.57
CA ILE A 28 -3.06 -4.24 0.12
C ILE A 28 -2.19 -4.91 1.20
N LEU A 29 -2.32 -4.47 2.46
CA LEU A 29 -1.58 -5.06 3.58
C LEU A 29 -2.07 -6.48 3.90
N ALA A 30 -3.39 -6.72 3.85
CA ALA A 30 -3.96 -8.04 4.08
C ALA A 30 -3.43 -9.07 3.06
N THR A 31 -3.45 -8.74 1.77
CA THR A 31 -2.93 -9.61 0.71
C THR A 31 -1.42 -9.83 0.82
N ALA A 32 -0.65 -8.81 1.20
CA ALA A 32 0.79 -8.96 1.43
C ALA A 32 1.09 -9.89 2.62
N ALA A 33 0.32 -9.81 3.70
CA ALA A 33 0.45 -10.68 4.86
C ALA A 33 0.08 -12.13 4.57
N GLU A 34 -0.88 -12.37 3.68
CA GLU A 34 -1.24 -13.72 3.22
C GLU A 34 -0.16 -14.32 2.31
N LYS A 35 0.32 -13.55 1.32
CA LYS A 35 1.29 -14.05 0.32
C LYS A 35 2.71 -14.15 0.86
N TYR A 36 3.09 -13.26 1.77
CA TYR A 36 4.47 -13.09 2.23
C TYR A 36 4.58 -12.91 3.75
N PRO A 37 3.99 -13.82 4.56
CA PRO A 37 3.82 -13.63 6.00
C PRO A 37 5.13 -13.33 6.74
N ASP A 38 6.22 -14.02 6.37
CA ASP A 38 7.52 -13.96 7.04
C ASP A 38 8.46 -12.89 6.45
N ARG A 39 8.09 -12.25 5.33
CA ARG A 39 8.93 -11.20 4.74
C ARG A 39 8.84 -9.93 5.59
N THR A 40 9.97 -9.23 5.71
CA THR A 40 10.02 -7.95 6.43
C THR A 40 9.19 -6.89 5.70
N ALA A 41 8.18 -6.35 6.38
CA ALA A 41 7.30 -5.29 5.89
C ALA A 41 7.78 -3.90 6.33
N LEU A 42 8.34 -3.81 7.54
CA LEU A 42 8.81 -2.57 8.14
C LEU A 42 10.19 -2.81 8.76
N SER A 43 11.11 -1.89 8.51
CA SER A 43 12.37 -1.79 9.24
C SER A 43 12.42 -0.44 9.94
N PHE A 44 12.48 -0.46 11.26
CA PHE A 44 12.44 0.73 12.09
C PHE A 44 13.47 0.61 13.22
N TYR A 45 14.48 1.48 13.22
CA TYR A 45 15.60 1.46 14.18
C TYR A 45 16.21 0.06 14.41
N GLY A 46 16.48 -0.68 13.34
CA GLY A 46 17.07 -2.02 13.41
C GLY A 46 16.09 -3.13 13.79
N ARG A 47 14.88 -2.81 14.27
CA ARG A 47 13.79 -3.78 14.39
C ARG A 47 13.20 -4.05 13.03
N LYS A 48 12.99 -5.33 12.72
CA LYS A 48 12.25 -5.80 11.55
C LYS A 48 10.91 -6.34 12.01
N THR A 49 9.86 -5.98 11.30
CA THR A 49 8.50 -6.47 11.54
C THR A 49 8.03 -7.17 10.27
N ALA A 50 7.58 -8.41 10.39
CA ALA A 50 7.09 -9.20 9.27
C ALA A 50 5.68 -8.75 8.84
N TYR A 51 5.27 -9.01 7.60
CA TYR A 51 3.94 -8.62 7.12
C TYR A 51 2.82 -9.19 8.00
N ALA A 52 2.94 -10.44 8.45
CA ALA A 52 1.95 -11.05 9.34
C ALA A 52 1.85 -10.34 10.71
N GLU A 53 2.99 -9.96 11.30
CA GLU A 53 3.04 -9.23 12.57
C GLU A 53 2.42 -7.82 12.42
N LEU A 54 2.78 -7.11 11.34
CA LEU A 54 2.26 -5.78 11.07
C LEU A 54 0.75 -5.80 10.84
N TYR A 55 0.24 -6.75 10.05
CA TYR A 55 -1.19 -6.88 9.81
C TYR A 55 -1.97 -7.16 11.09
N LYS A 56 -1.47 -8.08 11.93
CA LYS A 56 -2.09 -8.36 13.23
C LYS A 56 -2.11 -7.13 14.15
N ALA A 57 -1.02 -6.36 14.19
CA ALA A 57 -0.95 -5.13 14.97
C ALA A 57 -1.93 -4.07 14.46
N SER A 58 -2.04 -3.89 13.15
CA SER A 58 -3.00 -2.97 12.51
C SER A 58 -4.45 -3.33 12.83
N LEU A 59 -4.81 -4.62 12.78
CA LEU A 59 -6.14 -5.08 13.16
C LEU A 59 -6.44 -4.82 14.63
N ALA A 60 -5.50 -5.14 15.54
CA ALA A 60 -5.67 -4.88 16.96
C ALA A 60 -5.85 -3.39 17.26
N PHE A 61 -5.08 -2.53 16.58
CA PHE A 61 -5.24 -1.08 16.68
C PHE A 61 -6.63 -0.63 16.17
N ALA A 62 -7.05 -1.07 14.99
CA ALA A 62 -8.36 -0.72 14.45
C ALA A 62 -9.51 -1.16 15.38
N SER A 63 -9.45 -2.35 15.95
CA SER A 63 -10.43 -2.84 16.93
C SER A 63 -10.46 -2.00 18.21
N SER A 64 -9.33 -1.40 18.61
CA SER A 64 -9.27 -0.52 19.80
C SER A 64 -9.86 0.88 19.58
N LEU A 65 -10.15 1.25 18.33
CA LEU A 65 -10.74 2.54 17.96
C LEU A 65 -12.27 2.48 17.78
N GLN A 66 -12.88 1.30 17.92
CA GLN A 66 -14.33 1.11 17.93
C GLN A 66 -14.93 1.47 19.28
#